data_AF-A0A9E5T388-F1
#
_entry.id   AF-A0A9E5T388-F1
#
_cell.length_a   1.000
_cell.length_b   1.000
_cell.length_c   1.000
_cell.angle_alpha   90.00
_cell.angle_beta   90.00
_cell.angle_gamma   90.00
#
_symmetry.space_group_name_H-M   'P 1'
#
loop_
_entity.id
_entity.type
_entity.pdbx_description
1 polymer ?
#
loop_
_entity_poly.entity_id
_entity_poly.type
_entity_poly.pdbx_seq_one_letter_code
_entity_poly.pdbx_strand_id
1 'polypeptide(L)'
;MADRSVKVSTLDKVEAGLAKRYRKEAVFRLFGLIATAIGVVFLAIFFSSLVSQGSSAFAQTYLELEVEYSPEILAPAGQLDLAYADFDAIARNALRRIFPEVTGRRDRRALNQLLSVGAGYQIREALEENPELLGTSETIRVPASANVDMVIKGNIDREIPESQRPVSDQQIAWIDHLLGEGLLVTQFNSALFSNGDSREPELAGIRGALMGSFYMLTLTIALSFPIGAAAAIYLEEFAPKNRWSDLIEVNIN
;
A
#
# COMPACT_ATOMS: atom_id res chain seq x y z
N MET A 1 -59.56 63.33 27.71
CA MET A 1 -59.15 62.00 28.21
C MET A 1 -57.94 61.58 27.41
N ALA A 2 -56.74 61.63 28.00
CA ALA A 2 -55.48 61.40 27.29
C ALA A 2 -55.17 59.90 27.21
N ASP A 3 -55.03 59.40 25.98
CA ASP A 3 -54.61 58.05 25.64
C ASP A 3 -53.11 57.88 25.95
N ARG A 4 -52.78 57.06 26.96
CA ARG A 4 -51.40 56.71 27.30
C ARG A 4 -51.03 55.47 26.49
N SER A 5 -50.41 55.67 25.34
CA SER A 5 -49.77 54.59 24.58
C SER A 5 -48.63 53.97 25.39
N VAL A 6 -48.80 52.72 25.80
CA VAL A 6 -47.80 51.92 26.51
C VAL A 6 -46.64 51.66 25.55
N LYS A 7 -45.54 52.42 25.69
CA LYS A 7 -44.29 52.11 24.99
C LYS A 7 -43.71 50.83 25.58
N VAL A 8 -43.89 49.72 24.88
CA VAL A 8 -43.24 48.43 25.17
C VAL A 8 -41.75 48.66 25.38
N SER A 9 -41.24 48.26 26.55
CA SER A 9 -39.83 48.43 26.91
C SER A 9 -38.94 47.66 25.95
N THR A 10 -37.74 48.18 25.65
CA THR A 10 -36.73 47.47 24.86
C THR A 10 -36.41 46.09 25.45
N LEU A 11 -36.57 45.91 26.76
CA LEU A 11 -36.41 44.64 27.46
C LEU A 11 -37.49 43.62 27.08
N ASP A 12 -38.76 44.02 27.09
CA ASP A 12 -39.89 43.12 26.75
C ASP A 12 -39.80 42.62 25.28
N LYS A 13 -39.27 43.46 24.38
CA LYS A 13 -39.01 43.08 22.98
C LYS A 13 -37.88 42.08 22.83
N VAL A 14 -36.86 42.16 23.70
CA VAL A 14 -35.74 41.21 23.71
C VAL A 14 -36.20 39.88 24.31
N GLU A 15 -36.93 39.91 25.44
CA GLU A 15 -37.49 38.71 26.08
C GLU A 15 -38.43 37.92 25.15
N ALA A 16 -39.33 38.61 24.43
CA ALA A 16 -40.22 37.98 23.45
C ALA A 16 -39.45 37.28 22.30
N GLY A 17 -38.20 37.69 22.03
CA GLY A 17 -37.33 37.11 21.00
C GLY A 17 -36.38 36.00 21.50
N LEU A 18 -36.17 35.87 22.81
CA LEU A 18 -35.19 34.95 23.39
C LEU A 18 -35.51 33.49 23.06
N ALA A 19 -36.77 33.05 23.23
CA ALA A 19 -37.16 31.67 22.94
C ALA A 19 -36.93 31.28 21.46
N LYS A 20 -37.15 32.21 20.53
CA LYS A 20 -36.89 31.99 19.09
C LYS A 20 -35.40 31.87 18.79
N ARG A 21 -34.56 32.65 19.47
CA ARG A 21 -33.09 32.55 19.36
C ARG A 21 -32.57 31.24 19.94
N TYR A 22 -32.99 30.85 21.14
CA TYR A 22 -32.59 29.59 21.76
C TYR A 22 -32.95 28.37 20.92
N ARG A 23 -34.13 28.35 20.28
CA ARG A 23 -34.51 27.27 19.35
C ARG A 23 -33.62 27.22 18.10
N LYS A 24 -33.32 28.38 17.49
CA LYS A 24 -32.41 28.46 16.33
C LYS A 24 -30.99 28.03 16.69
N GLU A 25 -30.52 28.41 17.87
CA GLU A 25 -29.21 28.01 18.39
C GLU A 25 -29.15 26.50 18.68
N ALA A 26 -30.18 25.93 19.30
CA ALA A 26 -30.26 24.49 19.52
C ALA A 26 -30.26 23.70 18.21
N VAL A 27 -31.01 24.17 17.21
CA VAL A 27 -31.03 23.58 15.86
C VAL A 27 -29.67 23.72 15.17
N PHE A 28 -29.02 24.88 15.25
CA PHE A 28 -27.68 25.09 14.69
C PHE A 28 -26.64 24.16 15.34
N ARG A 29 -26.63 24.06 16.68
CA ARG A 29 -25.76 23.14 17.42
C ARG A 29 -26.04 21.68 17.07
N LEU A 30 -27.30 21.29 16.91
CA LEU A 30 -27.69 19.95 16.50
C LEU A 30 -27.17 19.64 15.09
N PHE A 31 -27.33 20.55 14.13
CA PHE A 31 -26.78 20.38 12.78
C PHE A 31 -25.25 20.27 12.80
N GLY A 32 -24.56 21.10 13.59
CA GLY A 32 -23.11 21.00 13.77
C GLY A 32 -22.69 19.64 14.33
N LEU A 33 -23.37 19.19 15.38
CA LEU A 33 -23.10 17.88 16.01
C LEU A 33 -23.38 16.71 15.06
N ILE A 34 -24.49 16.75 14.31
CA ILE A 34 -24.81 15.73 13.31
C ILE A 34 -23.77 15.74 12.19
N ALA A 35 -23.38 16.92 11.68
CA ALA A 35 -22.38 17.04 10.63
C ALA A 35 -21.02 16.47 11.07
N THR A 36 -20.57 16.81 12.29
CA THR A 36 -19.35 16.24 12.87
C THR A 36 -19.46 14.74 13.08
N ALA A 37 -20.59 14.24 13.62
CA ALA A 37 -20.80 12.81 13.84
C ALA A 37 -20.78 12.03 12.51
N ILE A 38 -21.44 12.54 11.47
CA ILE A 38 -21.41 11.98 10.12
C ILE A 38 -19.96 11.96 9.61
N GLY A 39 -19.21 13.05 9.76
CA GLY A 39 -17.80 13.12 9.37
C GLY A 39 -16.94 12.06 10.06
N VAL A 40 -17.12 11.86 11.36
CA VAL A 40 -16.41 10.83 12.15
C VAL A 40 -16.79 9.43 11.68
N VAL A 41 -18.07 9.17 11.39
CA VAL A 41 -18.53 7.88 10.87
C VAL A 41 -17.93 7.58 9.50
N PHE A 42 -17.94 8.56 8.58
CA PHE A 42 -17.29 8.39 7.27
C PHE A 42 -15.79 8.13 7.41
N LEU A 43 -15.10 8.84 8.31
CA LEU A 43 -13.69 8.62 8.58
C LEU A 43 -13.43 7.21 9.10
N ALA A 44 -14.26 6.72 10.02
CA ALA A 44 -14.16 5.37 10.55
C ALA A 44 -14.39 4.29 9.47
N ILE A 45 -15.41 4.46 8.62
CA ILE A 45 -15.66 3.57 7.48
C ILE A 45 -14.47 3.59 6.51
N PHE A 46 -13.96 4.78 6.19
CA PHE A 46 -12.82 4.94 5.30
C PHE A 46 -11.58 4.21 5.82
N PHE A 47 -11.22 4.42 7.09
CA PHE A 47 -10.09 3.71 7.69
C PHE A 47 -10.32 2.20 7.78
N SER A 48 -11.52 1.76 8.12
CA SER A 48 -11.84 0.32 8.16
C SER A 48 -11.69 -0.32 6.79
N SER A 49 -12.18 0.35 5.74
CA SER A 49 -12.03 -0.09 4.35
C SER A 49 -10.55 -0.14 3.94
N LEU A 50 -9.78 0.89 4.29
CA LEU A 50 -8.35 0.98 3.96
C LEU A 50 -7.56 -0.16 4.62
N VAL A 51 -7.79 -0.41 5.92
CA VAL A 51 -7.11 -1.49 6.64
C VAL A 51 -7.51 -2.85 6.11
N SER A 52 -8.80 -3.08 5.85
CA SER A 52 -9.29 -4.37 5.36
C SER A 52 -8.79 -4.70 3.95
N GLN A 53 -8.68 -3.71 3.06
CA GLN A 53 -8.17 -3.94 1.71
C GLN A 53 -6.64 -4.07 1.71
N GLY A 54 -5.97 -3.25 2.53
CA GLY A 54 -4.51 -3.23 2.64
C GLY A 54 -3.91 -4.40 3.43
N SER A 55 -4.68 -5.08 4.28
CA SER A 55 -4.16 -6.18 5.11
C SER A 55 -3.57 -7.33 4.30
N SER A 56 -4.08 -7.54 3.08
CA SER A 56 -3.59 -8.57 2.17
C SER A 56 -2.14 -8.34 1.70
N ALA A 57 -1.62 -7.11 1.74
CA ALA A 57 -0.24 -6.79 1.35
C ALA A 57 0.80 -7.29 2.36
N PHE A 58 0.40 -7.51 3.62
CA PHE A 58 1.28 -8.01 4.69
C PHE A 58 1.56 -9.50 4.61
N ALA A 59 0.84 -10.22 3.76
CA ALA A 59 1.08 -11.61 3.45
C ALA A 59 1.64 -11.70 2.03
N GLN A 60 2.51 -12.67 1.76
CA GLN A 60 3.03 -12.93 0.43
C GLN A 60 3.12 -14.44 0.23
N THR A 61 2.68 -14.90 -0.94
CA THR A 61 2.74 -16.30 -1.33
C THR A 61 4.07 -16.61 -2.01
N TYR A 62 4.70 -17.68 -1.55
CA TYR A 62 5.95 -18.23 -2.09
C TYR A 62 5.72 -19.66 -2.58
N LEU A 63 6.48 -20.04 -3.59
CA LEU A 63 6.63 -21.40 -4.06
C LEU A 63 7.88 -22.01 -3.44
N GLU A 64 7.72 -23.12 -2.75
CA GLU A 64 8.80 -23.93 -2.23
C GLU A 64 9.25 -24.90 -3.34
N LEU A 65 10.44 -24.67 -3.88
CA LEU A 65 10.96 -25.41 -5.03
C LEU A 65 12.30 -26.04 -4.65
N GLU A 66 12.44 -27.32 -4.94
CA GLU A 66 13.75 -27.95 -5.03
C GLU A 66 14.43 -27.47 -6.31
N VAL A 67 15.45 -26.63 -6.19
CA VAL A 67 16.23 -26.08 -7.30
C VAL A 67 17.56 -26.81 -7.38
N GLU A 68 18.03 -27.04 -8.61
CA GLU A 68 19.37 -27.58 -8.86
C GLU A 68 20.21 -26.46 -9.48
N TYR A 69 21.29 -26.05 -8.82
CA TYR A 69 22.18 -24.99 -9.31
C TYR A 69 23.12 -25.53 -10.39
N SER A 70 22.55 -25.90 -11.54
CA SER A 70 23.27 -26.55 -12.63
C SER A 70 24.41 -25.67 -13.19
N PRO A 71 25.68 -26.14 -13.15
CA PRO A 71 26.81 -25.42 -13.71
C PRO A 71 26.69 -25.21 -15.23
N GLU A 72 26.01 -26.12 -15.94
CA GLU A 72 25.79 -26.01 -17.38
C GLU A 72 24.92 -24.79 -17.74
N ILE A 73 23.97 -24.44 -16.88
CA ILE A 73 23.05 -23.31 -17.08
C ILE A 73 23.69 -22.01 -16.57
N LEU A 74 24.31 -22.06 -15.39
CA LEU A 74 24.82 -20.87 -14.70
C LEU A 74 26.22 -20.46 -15.14
N ALA A 75 27.05 -21.40 -15.60
CA ALA A 75 28.43 -21.19 -16.01
C ALA A 75 28.75 -21.91 -17.35
N PRO A 76 28.02 -21.64 -18.44
CA PRO A 76 28.19 -22.35 -19.71
C PRO A 76 29.58 -22.19 -20.34
N ALA A 77 30.29 -21.10 -20.02
CA ALA A 77 31.67 -20.85 -20.45
C ALA A 77 32.73 -21.37 -19.46
N GLY A 78 32.33 -22.11 -18.43
CA GLY A 78 33.21 -22.65 -17.39
C GLY A 78 33.50 -21.71 -16.22
N GLN A 79 33.06 -20.44 -16.31
CA GLN A 79 33.12 -19.48 -15.20
C GLN A 79 31.71 -18.95 -14.90
N LEU A 80 31.36 -18.90 -13.63
CA LEU A 80 30.10 -18.32 -13.15
C LEU A 80 30.18 -16.79 -13.25
N ASP A 81 29.26 -16.22 -14.03
CA ASP A 81 29.04 -14.78 -14.09
C ASP A 81 27.63 -14.47 -13.58
N LEU A 82 27.56 -13.99 -12.34
CA LEU A 82 26.32 -13.69 -11.63
C LEU A 82 25.46 -12.61 -12.33
N ALA A 83 26.08 -11.77 -13.18
CA ALA A 83 25.37 -10.73 -13.90
C ALA A 83 24.62 -11.26 -15.13
N TYR A 84 25.09 -12.36 -15.74
CA TYR A 84 24.57 -12.88 -17.00
C TYR A 84 24.00 -14.30 -16.93
N ALA A 85 24.20 -15.01 -15.81
CA ALA A 85 23.65 -16.35 -15.61
C ALA A 85 22.10 -16.35 -15.61
N ASP A 86 21.50 -17.37 -16.25
CA ASP A 86 20.03 -17.50 -16.37
C ASP A 86 19.43 -18.19 -15.14
N PHE A 87 19.34 -17.46 -14.03
CA PHE A 87 18.71 -17.95 -12.80
C PHE A 87 17.20 -18.22 -12.98
N ASP A 88 16.54 -17.53 -13.90
CA ASP A 88 15.14 -17.80 -14.23
C ASP A 88 14.97 -19.18 -14.87
N ALA A 89 15.95 -19.67 -15.63
CA ALA A 89 15.93 -21.03 -16.15
C ALA A 89 15.96 -22.07 -15.03
N ILE A 90 16.70 -21.83 -13.94
CA ILE A 90 16.73 -22.71 -12.76
C ILE A 90 15.33 -22.81 -12.13
N ALA A 91 14.70 -21.67 -11.83
CA ALA A 91 13.35 -21.64 -11.26
C ALA A 91 12.33 -22.32 -12.19
N ARG A 92 12.36 -22.01 -13.49
CA ARG A 92 11.46 -22.61 -14.49
C ARG A 92 11.67 -24.11 -14.65
N ASN A 93 12.91 -24.59 -14.58
CA ASN A 93 13.21 -26.02 -14.68
C ASN A 93 12.75 -26.76 -13.42
N ALA A 94 12.91 -26.17 -12.24
CA ALA A 94 12.38 -26.72 -10.99
C ALA A 94 10.84 -26.85 -11.05
N LEU A 95 10.13 -25.79 -11.47
CA LEU A 95 8.67 -25.85 -11.62
C LEU A 95 8.23 -26.89 -12.67
N ARG A 96 8.96 -27.03 -13.78
CA ARG A 96 8.64 -28.02 -14.82
C ARG A 96 8.86 -29.45 -14.39
N ARG A 97 9.75 -29.73 -13.43
CA ARG A 97 9.91 -31.09 -12.88
C ARG A 97 8.67 -31.55 -12.11
N ILE A 98 7.93 -30.61 -11.51
CA ILE A 98 6.66 -30.89 -10.84
C ILE A 98 5.54 -31.22 -11.86
N PHE A 99 5.60 -30.64 -13.05
CA PHE A 99 4.60 -30.81 -14.13
C PHE A 99 5.21 -31.38 -15.43
N PRO A 100 5.76 -32.61 -15.42
CA PRO A 100 6.44 -33.20 -16.57
C PRO A 100 5.53 -33.41 -17.79
N GLU A 101 4.22 -33.48 -17.59
CA GLU A 101 3.19 -33.61 -18.63
C GLU A 101 3.04 -32.33 -19.48
N VAL A 102 3.49 -31.17 -18.98
CA VAL A 102 3.39 -29.89 -19.67
C VAL A 102 4.52 -29.74 -20.71
N THR A 103 4.25 -30.22 -21.93
CA THR A 103 5.21 -30.24 -23.04
C THR A 103 5.02 -29.10 -24.05
N GLY A 104 3.78 -28.63 -24.23
CA GLY A 104 3.44 -27.60 -25.22
C GLY A 104 4.09 -26.25 -24.93
N ARG A 105 4.56 -25.54 -25.97
CA ARG A 105 5.23 -24.23 -25.81
C ARG A 105 4.32 -23.18 -25.17
N ARG A 106 3.03 -23.17 -25.52
CA ARG A 106 2.03 -22.25 -24.96
C ARG A 106 1.83 -22.54 -23.46
N ASP A 107 1.60 -23.81 -23.13
CA ASP A 107 1.30 -24.23 -21.76
C ASP A 107 2.52 -24.06 -20.86
N ARG A 108 3.73 -24.36 -21.35
CA ARG A 108 4.98 -24.06 -20.64
C ARG A 108 5.15 -22.57 -20.33
N ARG A 109 4.71 -21.68 -21.21
CA ARG A 109 4.73 -20.23 -20.93
C ARG A 109 3.73 -19.87 -19.85
N ALA A 110 2.51 -20.40 -19.93
CA ALA A 110 1.48 -20.19 -18.91
C ALA A 110 1.89 -20.75 -17.54
N LEU A 111 2.59 -21.90 -17.51
CA LEU A 111 3.13 -22.50 -16.30
C LEU A 111 4.23 -21.61 -15.70
N ASN A 112 5.18 -21.12 -16.51
CA ASN A 112 6.23 -20.25 -15.98
C ASN A 112 5.67 -18.91 -15.44
N GLN A 113 4.47 -18.47 -15.84
CA GLN A 113 3.82 -17.27 -15.28
C GLN A 113 3.31 -17.46 -13.85
N LEU A 114 3.33 -18.69 -13.30
CA LEU A 114 3.06 -18.91 -11.89
C LEU A 114 4.22 -18.44 -11.00
N LEU A 115 5.43 -18.39 -11.54
CA LEU A 115 6.60 -17.83 -10.87
C LEU A 115 6.61 -16.31 -11.01
N SER A 116 6.97 -15.62 -9.94
CA SER A 116 7.34 -14.21 -10.06
C SER A 116 8.62 -14.09 -10.89
N VAL A 117 8.78 -12.96 -11.58
CA VAL A 117 10.07 -12.57 -12.16
C VAL A 117 11.16 -12.42 -11.08
N GLY A 118 10.77 -12.27 -9.81
CA GLY A 118 11.70 -12.20 -8.70
C GLY A 118 12.28 -13.55 -8.25
N ALA A 119 11.81 -14.67 -8.82
CA ALA A 119 12.30 -16.00 -8.47
C ALA A 119 13.78 -16.16 -8.79
N GLY A 120 14.23 -15.73 -9.98
CA GLY A 120 15.63 -15.76 -10.35
C GLY A 120 16.52 -14.91 -9.42
N TYR A 121 16.02 -13.77 -8.93
CA TYR A 121 16.78 -12.92 -8.01
C TYR A 121 17.03 -13.61 -6.66
N GLN A 122 16.04 -14.32 -6.10
CA GLN A 122 16.23 -15.04 -4.83
C GLN A 122 17.20 -16.22 -4.97
N ILE A 123 17.13 -16.95 -6.09
CA ILE A 123 18.09 -18.03 -6.37
C ILE A 123 19.51 -17.47 -6.54
N ARG A 124 19.65 -16.33 -7.25
CA ARG A 124 20.94 -15.65 -7.38
C ARG A 124 21.49 -15.21 -6.03
N GLU A 125 20.66 -14.56 -5.22
CA GLU A 125 21.03 -14.06 -3.89
C GLU A 125 21.51 -15.21 -2.99
N ALA A 126 20.80 -16.34 -2.97
CA ALA A 126 21.22 -17.53 -2.23
C ALA A 126 22.59 -18.07 -2.69
N LEU A 127 22.85 -18.10 -4.00
CA LEU A 127 24.15 -18.53 -4.54
C LEU A 127 25.26 -17.49 -4.28
N GLU A 128 24.95 -16.21 -4.27
CA GLU A 128 25.87 -15.12 -3.90
C GLU A 128 26.29 -15.22 -2.44
N GLU A 129 25.34 -15.50 -1.55
CA GLU A 129 25.61 -15.70 -0.13
C GLU A 129 26.38 -17.01 0.15
N ASN A 130 26.03 -18.09 -0.58
CA ASN A 130 26.62 -19.41 -0.42
C ASN A 130 27.10 -20.00 -1.77
N PRO A 131 28.32 -19.67 -2.23
CA PRO A 131 28.85 -20.15 -3.52
C PRO A 131 29.00 -21.67 -3.64
N GLU A 132 29.03 -22.40 -2.50
CA GLU A 132 29.10 -23.87 -2.45
C GLU A 132 27.84 -24.54 -2.99
N LEU A 133 26.74 -23.79 -3.16
CA LEU A 133 25.50 -24.32 -3.73
C LEU A 133 25.65 -24.70 -5.20
N LEU A 134 26.64 -24.16 -5.92
CA LEU A 134 26.87 -24.47 -7.34
C LEU A 134 27.09 -25.97 -7.55
N GLY A 135 26.27 -26.59 -8.40
CA GLY A 135 26.29 -28.03 -8.66
C GLY A 135 25.51 -28.88 -7.66
N THR A 136 24.85 -28.27 -6.68
CA THR A 136 24.02 -28.97 -5.68
C THR A 136 22.53 -28.68 -5.89
N SER A 137 21.68 -29.39 -5.14
CA SER A 137 20.25 -29.11 -5.06
C SER A 137 19.87 -28.63 -3.66
N GLU A 138 18.97 -27.65 -3.61
CA GLU A 138 18.48 -27.05 -2.37
C GLU A 138 16.99 -26.76 -2.50
N THR A 139 16.25 -26.88 -1.40
CA THR A 139 14.86 -26.41 -1.35
C THR A 139 14.85 -24.95 -0.95
N ILE A 140 14.44 -24.09 -1.88
CA ILE A 140 14.37 -22.65 -1.70
C ILE A 140 12.94 -22.15 -1.91
N ARG A 141 12.58 -21.10 -1.18
CA ARG A 141 11.32 -20.39 -1.39
C ARG A 141 11.56 -19.27 -2.38
N VAL A 142 10.77 -19.25 -3.45
CA VAL A 142 10.76 -18.18 -4.45
C VAL A 142 9.40 -17.48 -4.48
N PRO A 143 9.28 -16.19 -4.83
CA PRO A 143 7.99 -15.53 -4.82
C PRO A 143 7.10 -16.10 -5.93
N ALA A 144 5.84 -16.36 -5.61
CA ALA A 144 4.82 -16.66 -6.61
C ALA A 144 4.39 -15.35 -7.30
N SER A 145 3.90 -15.43 -8.53
CA SER A 145 3.43 -14.24 -9.25
C SER A 145 2.23 -13.58 -8.57
N ALA A 146 1.99 -12.29 -8.81
CA ALA A 146 0.84 -11.56 -8.27
C ALA A 146 -0.49 -12.29 -8.50
N ASN A 147 -0.66 -12.93 -9.66
CA ASN A 147 -1.87 -13.68 -9.97
C ASN A 147 -2.05 -14.89 -9.06
N VAL A 148 -0.99 -15.67 -8.82
CA VAL A 148 -1.04 -16.82 -7.90
C VAL A 148 -1.33 -16.34 -6.48
N ASP A 149 -0.62 -15.31 -6.04
CA ASP A 149 -0.78 -14.72 -4.72
C ASP A 149 -2.22 -14.23 -4.48
N MET A 150 -2.83 -13.56 -5.47
CA MET A 150 -4.22 -13.10 -5.39
C MET A 150 -5.24 -14.24 -5.42
N VAL A 151 -4.96 -15.34 -6.13
CA VAL A 151 -5.79 -16.56 -6.10
C VAL A 151 -5.74 -17.25 -4.73
N ILE A 152 -4.58 -17.29 -4.08
CA ILE A 152 -4.40 -17.86 -2.74
C ILE A 152 -5.04 -16.98 -1.66
N LYS A 153 -4.94 -15.67 -1.80
CA LYS A 153 -5.58 -14.69 -0.90
C LYS A 153 -7.10 -14.57 -1.09
N GLY A 154 -7.68 -15.24 -2.10
CA GLY A 154 -9.11 -15.21 -2.38
C GLY A 154 -9.61 -13.91 -3.02
N ASN A 155 -8.71 -13.10 -3.58
CA ASN A 155 -9.05 -11.85 -4.24
C ASN A 155 -9.40 -12.01 -5.74
N ILE A 156 -9.14 -13.19 -6.31
CA ILE A 156 -9.60 -13.57 -7.64
C ILE A 156 -10.71 -14.59 -7.47
N ASP A 157 -11.92 -14.23 -7.90
CA ASP A 157 -13.05 -15.14 -7.96
C ASP A 157 -12.77 -16.24 -9.00
N ARG A 158 -12.93 -17.49 -8.57
CA ARG A 158 -12.69 -18.68 -9.38
C ARG A 158 -13.93 -19.15 -10.12
N GLU A 159 -15.12 -18.70 -9.70
CA GLU A 159 -16.40 -19.12 -10.26
C GLU A 159 -16.78 -18.34 -11.52
N ILE A 160 -16.16 -17.17 -11.73
CA ILE A 160 -16.40 -16.36 -12.93
C ILE A 160 -15.75 -16.99 -14.18
N PRO A 161 -16.32 -16.78 -15.38
CA PRO A 161 -15.77 -17.31 -16.62
C PRO A 161 -14.31 -16.91 -16.82
N GLU A 162 -13.51 -17.82 -17.40
CA GLU A 162 -12.08 -17.63 -17.65
C GLU A 162 -11.76 -16.29 -18.36
N SER A 163 -12.61 -15.85 -19.28
CA SER A 163 -12.42 -14.58 -20.02
C SER A 163 -12.54 -13.31 -19.16
N GLN A 164 -13.04 -13.42 -17.93
CA GLN A 164 -13.26 -12.31 -17.00
C GLN A 164 -12.24 -12.29 -15.85
N ARG A 165 -11.26 -13.19 -15.84
CA ARG A 165 -10.21 -13.28 -14.81
C ARG A 165 -8.81 -13.32 -15.43
N PRO A 166 -7.77 -12.87 -14.70
CA PRO A 166 -6.40 -12.78 -15.22
C PRO A 166 -5.65 -14.13 -15.27
N VAL A 167 -6.28 -15.21 -14.79
CA VAL A 167 -5.73 -16.56 -14.69
C VAL A 167 -6.61 -17.53 -15.48
N SER A 168 -6.04 -18.55 -16.11
CA SER A 168 -6.81 -19.58 -16.84
C SER A 168 -7.39 -20.66 -15.92
N ASP A 169 -8.30 -21.50 -16.43
CA ASP A 169 -8.75 -22.74 -15.74
C ASP A 169 -7.57 -23.69 -15.51
N GLN A 170 -6.70 -23.81 -16.51
CA GLN A 170 -5.50 -24.64 -16.43
C GLN A 170 -4.51 -24.13 -15.37
N GLN A 171 -4.32 -22.81 -15.26
CA GLN A 171 -3.48 -22.22 -14.23
C GLN A 171 -4.06 -22.45 -12.84
N ILE A 172 -5.39 -22.35 -12.65
CA ILE A 172 -6.03 -22.71 -11.38
C ILE A 172 -5.74 -24.18 -11.04
N ALA A 173 -5.89 -25.10 -11.99
CA ALA A 173 -5.61 -26.52 -11.75
C ALA A 173 -4.16 -26.76 -11.30
N TRP A 174 -3.18 -26.08 -11.90
CA TRP A 174 -1.78 -26.14 -11.45
C TRP A 174 -1.59 -25.51 -10.06
N ILE A 175 -2.22 -24.38 -9.77
CA ILE A 175 -2.17 -23.74 -8.44
C ILE A 175 -2.76 -24.67 -7.38
N ASP A 176 -3.91 -25.30 -7.65
CA ASP A 176 -4.56 -26.23 -6.72
C ASP A 176 -3.73 -27.49 -6.50
N HIS A 177 -3.03 -27.98 -7.54
CA HIS A 177 -2.05 -29.06 -7.39
C HIS A 177 -0.89 -28.66 -6.48
N LEU A 178 -0.29 -27.48 -6.71
CA LEU A 178 0.81 -26.96 -5.88
C LEU A 178 0.36 -26.73 -4.43
N LEU A 179 -0.87 -26.28 -4.22
CA LEU A 179 -1.47 -26.10 -2.90
C LEU A 179 -1.71 -27.45 -2.21
N GLY A 180 -2.22 -28.45 -2.94
CA GLY A 180 -2.47 -29.80 -2.44
C GLY A 180 -1.19 -30.55 -2.03
N GLU A 181 -0.08 -30.32 -2.74
CA GLU A 181 1.25 -30.84 -2.42
C GLU A 181 1.96 -30.03 -1.31
N GLY A 182 1.38 -28.93 -0.84
CA GLY A 182 1.97 -28.08 0.20
C GLY A 182 3.17 -27.25 -0.28
N LEU A 183 3.33 -27.07 -1.59
CA LEU A 183 4.43 -26.32 -2.21
C LEU A 183 4.16 -24.80 -2.26
N LEU A 184 2.95 -24.37 -1.93
CA LEU A 184 2.59 -22.95 -1.79
C LEU A 184 2.51 -22.57 -0.31
N VAL A 185 3.36 -21.63 0.09
CA VAL A 185 3.43 -21.16 1.47
C VAL A 185 3.16 -19.66 1.51
N THR A 186 2.20 -19.25 2.34
CA THR A 186 1.96 -17.83 2.63
C THR A 186 2.68 -17.44 3.91
N GLN A 187 3.50 -16.39 3.84
CA GLN A 187 4.25 -15.88 5.00
C GLN A 187 4.14 -14.35 5.10
N PHE A 188 4.60 -13.79 6.23
CA PHE A 188 4.62 -12.35 6.42
C PHE A 188 5.57 -11.68 5.44
N ASN A 189 5.09 -10.65 4.75
CA ASN A 189 5.82 -9.91 3.73
C ASN A 189 6.68 -8.80 4.36
N SER A 190 7.89 -9.16 4.81
CA SER A 190 8.88 -8.17 5.24
C SER A 190 9.37 -7.29 4.07
N ALA A 191 9.37 -7.85 2.85
CA ALA A 191 9.78 -7.17 1.64
C ALA A 191 8.93 -5.91 1.34
N LEU A 192 7.67 -5.88 1.80
CA LEU A 192 6.80 -4.70 1.75
C LEU A 192 7.49 -3.45 2.33
N PHE A 193 8.28 -3.59 3.39
CA PHE A 193 8.94 -2.46 4.06
C PHE A 193 10.38 -2.21 3.59
N SER A 194 11.08 -3.24 3.09
CA SER A 194 12.46 -3.12 2.64
C SER A 194 12.60 -2.75 1.16
N ASN A 195 11.64 -3.14 0.33
CA ASN A 195 11.68 -2.94 -1.12
C ASN A 195 11.16 -1.56 -1.55
N GLY A 196 11.66 -1.11 -2.70
CA GLY A 196 11.16 0.07 -3.41
C GLY A 196 9.96 -0.23 -4.30
N ASP A 197 9.61 0.72 -5.15
CA ASP A 197 8.58 0.54 -6.17
C ASP A 197 9.00 -0.49 -7.24
N SER A 198 8.03 -1.26 -7.72
CA SER A 198 8.23 -2.26 -8.78
C SER A 198 7.02 -2.25 -9.71
N ARG A 199 7.22 -2.75 -10.93
CA ARG A 199 6.14 -2.99 -11.90
C ARG A 199 5.34 -4.26 -11.58
N GLU A 200 5.95 -5.16 -10.82
CA GLU A 200 5.31 -6.39 -10.35
C GLU A 200 4.82 -6.20 -8.90
N PRO A 201 3.50 -6.29 -8.64
CA PRO A 201 2.92 -6.02 -7.34
C PRO A 201 3.51 -6.86 -6.20
N GLU A 202 3.91 -8.11 -6.46
CA GLU A 202 4.45 -9.01 -5.45
C GLU A 202 5.87 -8.65 -4.97
N LEU A 203 6.59 -7.83 -5.74
CA LEU A 203 7.94 -7.36 -5.39
C LEU A 203 7.95 -5.91 -4.88
N ALA A 204 6.85 -5.18 -5.10
CA ALA A 204 6.72 -3.78 -4.74
C ALA A 204 6.66 -3.60 -3.21
N GLY A 205 7.36 -2.58 -2.73
CA GLY A 205 7.35 -2.15 -1.34
C GLY A 205 7.05 -0.67 -1.20
N ILE A 206 6.83 -0.24 0.05
CA ILE A 206 6.47 1.13 0.40
C ILE A 206 7.67 1.98 0.83
N ARG A 207 8.89 1.43 0.81
CA ARG A 207 10.09 2.11 1.32
C ARG A 207 10.33 3.44 0.64
N GLY A 208 10.17 3.50 -0.68
CA GLY A 208 10.33 4.73 -1.46
C GLY A 208 9.34 5.81 -1.02
N ALA A 209 8.06 5.46 -0.89
CA ALA A 209 7.00 6.38 -0.46
C ALA A 209 7.19 6.86 0.99
N LEU A 210 7.63 5.96 1.89
CA LEU A 210 7.95 6.27 3.28
C LEU A 210 9.11 7.27 3.37
N MET A 211 10.22 7.01 2.67
CA MET A 211 11.38 7.89 2.66
C MET A 211 11.05 9.24 2.02
N GLY A 212 10.31 9.26 0.91
CA GLY A 212 9.86 10.49 0.27
C GLY A 212 9.02 11.37 1.20
N SER A 213 8.06 10.74 1.90
CA SER A 213 7.20 11.43 2.86
C SER A 213 7.99 11.94 4.07
N PHE A 214 8.92 11.14 4.58
CA PHE A 214 9.81 11.53 5.67
C PHE A 214 10.67 12.75 5.31
N TYR A 215 11.31 12.75 4.13
CA TYR A 215 12.12 13.88 3.68
C TYR A 215 11.27 15.12 3.41
N MET A 216 10.08 14.97 2.80
CA MET A 216 9.16 16.07 2.57
C MET A 216 8.75 16.75 3.88
N LEU A 217 8.32 15.98 4.88
CA LEU A 217 7.93 16.52 6.18
C LEU A 217 9.11 17.18 6.91
N THR A 218 10.27 16.52 6.90
CA THR A 218 11.49 17.06 7.52
C THR A 218 11.89 18.38 6.90
N LEU A 219 11.96 18.45 5.57
CA LEU A 219 12.32 19.67 4.84
C LEU A 219 11.27 20.78 5.05
N THR A 220 9.99 20.41 5.05
CA THR A 220 8.90 21.36 5.29
C THR A 220 9.05 21.99 6.66
N ILE A 221 9.24 21.20 7.72
CA ILE A 221 9.41 21.69 9.09
C ILE A 221 10.69 22.53 9.20
N ALA A 222 11.80 22.04 8.63
CA ALA A 222 13.09 22.72 8.69
C ALA A 222 13.08 24.10 8.03
N LEU A 223 12.25 24.31 7.02
CA LEU A 223 12.11 25.62 6.35
C LEU A 223 10.97 26.45 6.94
N SER A 224 9.80 25.84 7.19
CA SER A 224 8.61 26.55 7.64
C SER A 224 8.79 27.13 9.04
N PHE A 225 9.49 26.41 9.93
CA PHE A 225 9.66 26.85 11.31
C PHE A 225 10.57 28.09 11.42
N PRO A 226 11.80 28.12 10.85
CA PRO A 226 12.63 29.32 10.90
C PRO A 226 12.02 30.50 10.14
N ILE A 227 11.41 30.27 8.99
CA ILE A 227 10.77 31.34 8.20
C ILE A 227 9.57 31.91 8.96
N GLY A 228 8.73 31.05 9.55
CA GLY A 228 7.58 31.47 10.35
C GLY A 228 8.01 32.26 11.59
N ALA A 229 9.02 31.78 12.32
CA ALA A 229 9.56 32.48 13.48
C ALA A 229 10.19 33.84 13.10
N ALA A 230 10.99 33.88 12.02
CA ALA A 230 11.59 35.12 11.53
C ALA A 230 10.53 36.13 11.06
N ALA A 231 9.46 35.67 10.40
CA ALA A 231 8.35 36.51 10.00
C ALA A 231 7.61 37.09 11.22
N ALA A 232 7.36 36.29 12.26
CA ALA A 232 6.74 36.76 13.50
C ALA A 232 7.60 37.82 14.20
N ILE A 233 8.91 37.56 14.37
CA ILE A 233 9.84 38.53 14.97
C ILE A 233 9.91 39.83 14.15
N TYR A 234 9.94 39.73 12.81
CA TYR A 234 9.97 40.89 11.94
C TYR A 234 8.69 41.73 12.07
N LEU A 235 7.53 41.09 12.16
CA LEU A 235 6.25 41.78 12.34
C LEU A 235 6.17 42.50 13.68
N GLU A 236 6.68 41.89 14.75
CA GLU A 236 6.70 42.48 16.09
C GLU A 236 7.66 43.68 16.19
N GLU A 237 8.88 43.53 15.66
CA GLU A 237 9.97 44.49 15.93
C GLU A 237 10.11 45.58 14.85
N PHE A 238 9.77 45.28 13.59
CA PHE A 238 10.13 46.14 12.45
C PHE A 238 8.96 46.55 11.54
N ALA A 239 7.80 45.90 11.61
CA ALA A 239 6.73 46.15 10.64
C ALA A 239 5.96 47.47 10.92
N PRO A 240 5.70 48.29 9.87
CA PRO A 240 4.92 49.51 10.02
C PRO A 240 3.44 49.20 10.29
N LYS A 241 2.84 49.87 11.27
CA LYS A 241 1.43 49.68 11.66
C LYS A 241 0.48 50.11 10.53
N ASN A 242 -0.20 49.15 9.93
CA ASN A 242 -1.24 49.36 8.93
C ASN A 242 -2.32 48.27 9.02
N ARG A 243 -3.43 48.43 8.29
CA ARG A 243 -4.55 47.47 8.35
C ARG A 243 -4.18 46.04 7.95
N TRP A 244 -3.06 45.86 7.21
CA TRP A 244 -2.56 44.55 6.82
C TRP A 244 -1.72 43.90 7.93
N SER A 245 -0.88 44.66 8.64
CA SER A 245 -0.15 44.16 9.82
C SER A 245 -1.12 43.77 10.93
N ASP A 246 -2.13 44.59 11.21
CA ASP A 246 -3.13 44.32 12.25
C ASP A 246 -3.93 43.03 11.99
N LEU A 247 -4.26 42.76 10.72
CA LEU A 247 -4.98 41.55 10.34
C LEU A 247 -4.12 40.29 10.54
N ILE A 248 -2.81 40.39 10.28
CA ILE A 248 -1.86 39.29 10.47
C ILE A 248 -1.60 39.08 11.97
N GLU A 249 -1.41 40.15 12.74
CA GLU A 249 -1.18 40.11 14.19
C GLU A 249 -2.32 39.39 14.93
N VAL A 250 -3.58 39.66 14.57
CA VAL A 250 -4.77 39.00 15.15
C VAL A 250 -4.86 37.49 14.83
N ASN A 251 -4.21 37.02 13.76
CA ASN A 251 -4.20 35.57 13.43
C ASN A 251 -2.99 34.84 14.02
N ILE A 252 -1.94 35.55 14.44
CA ILE A 252 -0.73 34.97 15.01
C ILE A 252 -0.79 34.94 16.55
N ASN A 253 -1.51 35.88 17.18
CA ASN A 253 -1.75 35.95 18.63
C ASN A 253 -3.03 35.20 19.05
#